data_AF-A0A7X7NF48-F1
#
_entry.id   AF-A0A7X7NF48-F1
#
_cell.length_a   1.000
_cell.length_b   1.000
_cell.length_c   1.000
_cell.angle_alpha   90.00
_cell.angle_beta   90.00
_cell.angle_gamma   90.00
#
_symmetry.space_group_name_H-M   'P 1'
#
loop_
_entity.id
_entity.type
_entity.pdbx_description
1 polymer ?
#
loop_
_entity_poly.entity_id
_entity_poly.type
_entity_poly.pdbx_seq_one_letter_code
_entity_poly.pdbx_strand_id
1 'polypeptide(L)'
;MPIIKAAPNFSNPSSNTANWKYLGANKRYNDKGKVLEVERPVNGKCVYSANVYGHTANVATATLSNCRFQEGSVFTGDYRIGNIEGYWDYANGWVKGADANVTLSNDAPSVHFGQKVIRVANDYAAGRNNRVYPGKTYIMTAWVKVTA
;
A
#
# COMPACT_ATOMS: atom_id res chain seq x y z
N MET A 1 5.09 -14.17 -17.68
CA MET A 1 5.93 -13.46 -16.68
C MET A 1 6.77 -14.49 -15.94
N PRO A 2 8.08 -14.26 -15.70
CA PRO A 2 8.91 -15.19 -14.95
C PRO A 2 8.45 -15.21 -13.49
N ILE A 3 8.21 -16.39 -12.94
CA ILE A 3 7.93 -16.57 -11.52
C ILE A 3 9.26 -16.38 -10.78
N ILE A 4 9.47 -15.20 -10.17
CA ILE A 4 10.57 -15.02 -9.22
C ILE A 4 10.22 -15.86 -7.99
N LYS A 5 10.84 -17.03 -7.88
CA LYS A 5 10.65 -17.92 -6.72
C LYS A 5 11.17 -17.21 -5.47
N ALA A 6 10.30 -17.11 -4.47
CA ALA A 6 10.65 -16.68 -3.13
C ALA A 6 11.84 -17.52 -2.61
N ALA A 7 12.99 -16.89 -2.40
CA ALA A 7 14.16 -17.56 -1.83
C ALA A 7 14.20 -17.37 -0.31
N PRO A 8 14.18 -18.44 0.49
CA PRO A 8 14.39 -18.34 1.93
C PRO A 8 15.83 -17.94 2.23
N ASN A 9 16.01 -17.07 3.22
CA ASN A 9 17.30 -16.59 3.68
C ASN A 9 17.63 -17.21 5.06
N PHE A 10 18.88 -17.61 5.26
CA PHE A 10 19.37 -18.23 6.48
C PHE A 10 20.70 -17.60 6.89
N SER A 11 20.95 -17.49 8.20
CA SER A 11 22.28 -17.13 8.70
C SER A 11 23.13 -18.39 8.82
N ASN A 12 24.41 -18.26 8.49
CA ASN A 12 25.41 -19.28 8.81
C ASN A 12 25.44 -19.52 10.33
N PRO A 13 25.69 -20.76 10.76
CA PRO A 13 25.99 -21.05 12.16
C PRO A 13 27.21 -20.24 12.59
N SER A 14 27.14 -19.57 13.74
CA SER A 14 28.31 -18.94 14.36
C SER A 14 29.02 -19.96 15.27
N SER A 15 30.25 -19.66 15.70
CA SER A 15 31.01 -20.50 16.64
C SER A 15 30.23 -20.89 17.91
N ASN A 16 29.21 -20.11 18.27
CA ASN A 16 28.44 -20.25 19.50
C ASN A 16 27.00 -20.74 19.26
N THR A 17 26.60 -21.00 18.01
CA THR A 17 25.28 -21.58 17.68
C THR A 17 25.40 -22.55 16.52
N ALA A 18 25.19 -23.85 16.77
CA ALA A 18 25.41 -24.94 15.80
C ALA A 18 24.36 -25.05 14.69
N ASN A 19 23.28 -24.25 14.73
CA ASN A 19 22.13 -24.41 13.84
C ASN A 19 21.97 -23.20 12.91
N TRP A 20 21.68 -23.47 11.63
CA TRP A 20 21.20 -22.48 10.68
C TRP A 20 19.94 -21.81 11.23
N LYS A 21 19.90 -20.48 11.22
CA LYS A 21 18.71 -19.74 11.64
C LYS A 21 18.03 -19.18 10.42
N TYR A 22 16.73 -19.46 10.29
CA TYR A 22 15.90 -18.81 9.28
C TYR A 22 15.88 -17.30 9.55
N LEU A 23 16.14 -16.49 8.53
CA LEU A 23 16.14 -15.02 8.58
C LEU A 23 14.89 -14.42 7.92
N GLY A 24 14.06 -15.25 7.30
CA GLY A 24 12.88 -14.82 6.55
C GLY A 24 12.97 -15.09 5.04
N ALA A 25 11.96 -14.65 4.32
CA ALA A 25 11.88 -14.77 2.87
C ALA A 25 11.07 -13.63 2.27
N ASN A 26 11.42 -13.22 1.06
CA ASN A 26 10.55 -12.40 0.23
C ASN A 26 9.55 -13.35 -0.45
N LYS A 27 8.26 -13.23 -0.14
CA LYS A 27 7.23 -14.16 -0.58
C LYS A 27 6.63 -13.80 -1.93
N ARG A 28 6.51 -12.51 -2.23
CA ARG A 28 5.85 -12.01 -3.43
C ARG A 28 6.57 -10.80 -3.99
N TYR A 29 6.48 -10.66 -5.31
CA TYR A 29 7.05 -9.57 -6.07
C TYR A 29 5.99 -8.96 -6.99
N ASN A 30 6.12 -7.68 -7.31
CA ASN A 30 5.36 -7.06 -8.40
C ASN A 30 5.97 -7.42 -9.76
N ASP A 31 5.31 -6.97 -10.82
CA ASP A 31 5.74 -7.11 -12.22
C ASP A 31 7.12 -6.50 -12.52
N LYS A 32 7.57 -5.54 -11.70
CA LYS A 32 8.91 -4.91 -11.76
C LYS A 32 9.95 -5.57 -10.86
N GLY A 33 9.65 -6.72 -10.25
CA GLY A 33 10.58 -7.45 -9.38
C GLY A 33 10.82 -6.80 -8.02
N LYS A 34 9.96 -5.88 -7.57
CA LYS A 34 10.00 -5.30 -6.23
C LYS A 34 9.21 -6.13 -5.24
N VAL A 35 9.68 -6.23 -3.99
CA VAL A 35 9.13 -7.13 -2.97
C VAL A 35 7.81 -6.60 -2.41
N LEU A 36 6.71 -7.30 -2.67
CA LEU A 36 5.38 -6.99 -2.16
C LEU A 36 5.11 -7.58 -0.76
N GLU A 37 5.69 -8.73 -0.44
CA GLU A 37 5.44 -9.42 0.83
C GLU A 37 6.74 -9.99 1.37
N VAL A 38 7.00 -9.74 2.66
CA VAL A 38 8.15 -10.26 3.39
C VAL A 38 7.63 -11.08 4.56
N GLU A 39 8.26 -12.22 4.79
CA GLU A 39 8.10 -13.03 6.01
C GLU A 39 9.38 -12.92 6.84
N ARG A 40 9.25 -12.66 8.14
CA ARG A 40 10.37 -12.61 9.10
C ARG A 40 10.03 -13.40 10.36
N PRO A 41 10.97 -14.18 10.92
CA PRO A 41 10.79 -14.78 12.23
C PRO A 41 10.96 -13.72 13.33
N VAL A 42 9.97 -13.60 14.21
CA VAL A 42 9.97 -12.72 15.39
C VAL A 42 9.49 -13.55 16.58
N ASN A 43 10.31 -13.67 17.63
CA ASN A 43 9.99 -14.41 18.86
C ASN A 43 9.44 -15.83 18.62
N GLY A 44 10.06 -16.58 17.69
CA GLY A 44 9.67 -17.96 17.37
C GLY A 44 8.42 -18.10 16.50
N LYS A 45 7.83 -17.00 16.03
CA LYS A 45 6.69 -17.00 15.09
C LYS A 45 7.06 -16.28 13.80
N CYS A 46 6.45 -16.68 12.68
CA CYS A 46 6.59 -15.94 11.43
C CYS A 46 5.61 -14.76 11.41
N VAL A 47 6.16 -13.56 11.28
CA VAL A 47 5.44 -12.31 11.04
C VAL A 47 5.55 -11.95 9.57
N TYR A 48 4.47 -11.43 9.01
CA TYR A 48 4.42 -10.97 7.63
C TYR A 48 4.30 -9.45 7.57
N SER A 49 4.92 -8.85 6.56
CA SER A 49 4.69 -7.47 6.19
C SER A 49 4.42 -7.35 4.70
N ALA A 50 3.59 -6.38 4.34
CA ALA A 50 3.26 -6.06 2.96
C ALA A 50 3.78 -4.66 2.61
N ASN A 51 4.47 -4.55 1.48
CA ASN A 51 4.86 -3.26 0.93
C ASN A 51 3.81 -2.81 -0.08
N VAL A 52 3.33 -1.59 0.10
CA VAL A 52 2.49 -0.89 -0.84
C VAL A 52 3.39 0.06 -1.62
N TYR A 53 3.47 -0.15 -2.93
CA TYR A 53 4.22 0.74 -3.80
C TYR A 53 3.31 1.81 -4.37
N GLY A 54 3.86 3.01 -4.53
CA GLY A 54 3.20 4.09 -5.24
C GLY A 54 3.26 3.89 -6.75
N HIS A 55 2.81 4.89 -7.49
CA HIS A 55 2.65 4.88 -8.96
C HIS A 55 3.90 4.47 -9.76
N THR A 56 5.11 4.79 -9.29
CA THR A 56 6.34 4.39 -9.98
C THR A 56 6.57 2.88 -9.90
N ALA A 57 5.88 2.19 -8.99
CA ALA A 57 6.12 0.82 -8.56
C ALA A 57 7.59 0.56 -8.16
N ASN A 58 8.36 1.63 -7.92
CA ASN A 58 9.79 1.60 -7.60
C ASN A 58 10.06 1.99 -6.15
N VAL A 59 9.27 2.93 -5.61
CA VAL A 59 9.37 3.40 -4.23
C VAL A 59 8.16 2.90 -3.44
N ALA A 60 8.41 2.26 -2.31
CA ALA A 60 7.37 1.85 -1.38
C ALA A 60 6.78 3.11 -0.72
N THR A 61 5.46 3.27 -0.80
CA THR A 61 4.72 4.38 -0.19
C THR A 61 4.29 4.03 1.23
N ALA A 62 4.12 2.74 1.54
CA ALA A 62 3.86 2.28 2.89
C ALA A 62 4.36 0.85 3.09
N THR A 63 4.62 0.49 4.34
CA THR A 63 4.82 -0.89 4.77
C THR A 63 3.82 -1.17 5.89
N LEU A 64 3.03 -2.22 5.69
CA LEU A 64 2.03 -2.69 6.64
C LEU A 64 2.62 -3.89 7.38
N SER A 65 2.66 -3.83 8.71
CA SER A 65 3.23 -4.88 9.57
C SER A 65 2.15 -5.85 10.06
N ASN A 66 2.55 -7.07 10.41
CA ASN A 66 1.66 -8.13 10.94
C ASN A 66 0.46 -8.47 10.02
N CYS A 67 0.66 -8.45 8.71
CA CYS A 67 -0.42 -8.64 7.73
C CYS A 67 0.06 -9.34 6.46
N ARG A 68 -0.90 -9.94 5.74
CA ARG A 68 -0.72 -10.49 4.40
C ARG A 68 -1.86 -10.00 3.54
N PHE A 69 -1.53 -9.32 2.44
CA PHE A 69 -2.54 -8.78 1.54
C PHE A 69 -2.36 -9.32 0.13
N GLN A 70 -3.43 -9.89 -0.43
CA GLN A 70 -3.44 -10.30 -1.83
C GLN A 70 -3.41 -9.07 -2.75
N GLU A 71 -4.13 -8.03 -2.35
CA GLU A 71 -4.15 -6.68 -2.91
C GLU A 71 -4.18 -5.67 -1.76
N GLY A 72 -3.43 -4.57 -1.89
CA GLY A 72 -3.41 -3.46 -0.95
C GLY A 72 -3.11 -2.18 -1.70
N SER A 73 -3.72 -1.08 -1.28
CA SER A 73 -3.49 0.23 -1.86
C SER A 73 -3.66 1.29 -0.79
N VAL A 74 -2.82 2.32 -0.87
CA VAL A 74 -2.86 3.46 0.02
C VAL A 74 -2.92 4.70 -0.86
N PHE A 75 -3.85 5.58 -0.54
CA PHE A 75 -3.94 6.89 -1.16
C PHE A 75 -4.02 7.94 -0.06
N THR A 76 -3.04 8.81 -0.04
CA THR A 76 -2.84 9.82 1.01
C THR A 76 -3.67 11.08 0.76
N GLY A 77 -4.27 11.23 -0.43
CA GLY A 77 -5.18 12.33 -0.77
C GLY A 77 -4.50 13.69 -0.89
N ASP A 78 -3.17 13.73 -0.99
CA ASP A 78 -2.37 14.95 -1.04
C ASP A 78 -1.70 15.20 -2.39
N TYR A 79 -1.96 14.33 -3.38
CA TYR A 79 -1.37 14.40 -4.72
C TYR A 79 -2.37 14.08 -5.82
N ARG A 80 -2.02 14.55 -7.04
CA ARG A 80 -2.57 14.09 -8.31
C ARG A 80 -1.40 13.78 -9.23
N ILE A 81 -1.46 12.67 -9.94
CA ILE A 81 -0.41 12.21 -10.85
C ILE A 81 -0.95 12.11 -12.26
N GLY A 82 -0.25 12.78 -13.17
CA GLY A 82 -0.63 12.87 -14.58
C GLY A 82 -1.82 13.80 -14.82
N ASN A 83 -2.17 13.93 -16.09
CA ASN A 83 -3.27 14.78 -16.57
C ASN A 83 -4.43 13.96 -17.15
N ILE A 84 -4.58 12.71 -16.72
CA ILE A 84 -5.73 11.89 -17.13
C ILE A 84 -6.96 12.40 -16.38
N GLU A 85 -8.00 12.74 -17.14
CA GLU A 85 -9.28 13.21 -16.64
C GLU A 85 -9.98 12.10 -15.83
N GLY A 86 -10.66 12.47 -14.73
CA GLY A 86 -11.33 11.49 -13.85
C GLY A 86 -10.40 10.66 -12.94
N TYR A 87 -9.08 10.88 -12.94
CA TYR A 87 -8.14 10.15 -12.08
C TYR A 87 -7.31 11.05 -11.19
N TRP A 88 -7.12 10.60 -9.94
CA TRP A 88 -6.08 11.09 -9.05
C TRP A 88 -4.74 10.40 -9.32
N ASP A 89 -4.78 9.09 -9.52
CA ASP A 89 -3.64 8.26 -9.85
C ASP A 89 -4.10 7.12 -10.74
N TYR A 90 -3.98 7.33 -12.05
CA TYR A 90 -4.38 6.33 -13.04
C TYR A 90 -3.62 5.02 -12.89
N ALA A 91 -2.31 5.09 -12.60
CA ALA A 91 -1.47 3.90 -12.49
C ALA A 91 -1.87 3.00 -11.32
N ASN A 92 -2.36 3.57 -10.22
CA ASN A 92 -2.87 2.82 -9.08
C ASN A 92 -4.40 2.63 -9.07
N GLY A 93 -5.10 3.13 -10.09
CA GLY A 93 -6.55 3.00 -10.25
C GLY A 93 -7.39 3.87 -9.32
N TRP A 94 -6.82 4.97 -8.80
CA TRP A 94 -7.56 5.92 -7.97
C TRP A 94 -8.30 6.93 -8.84
N VAL A 95 -9.63 6.80 -8.84
CA VAL A 95 -10.55 7.67 -9.58
C VAL A 95 -10.99 8.86 -8.72
N LYS A 96 -11.27 9.96 -9.40
CA LYS A 96 -11.78 11.21 -8.84
C LYS A 96 -13.31 11.25 -8.96
N GLY A 97 -13.99 11.90 -8.02
CA GLY A 97 -15.42 12.25 -8.15
C GLY A 97 -15.70 13.24 -9.30
N ALA A 98 -16.97 13.53 -9.56
CA ALA A 98 -17.37 14.42 -10.64
C ALA A 98 -16.77 15.84 -10.47
N ASP A 99 -16.23 16.35 -11.56
CA ASP A 99 -14.92 17.01 -11.58
C ASP A 99 -14.86 18.43 -10.96
N ALA A 100 -15.98 19.09 -10.66
CA ALA A 100 -15.99 20.50 -10.22
C ALA A 100 -15.84 20.69 -8.70
N ASN A 101 -16.43 19.79 -7.90
CA ASN A 101 -16.51 19.97 -6.44
C ASN A 101 -15.47 19.15 -5.67
N VAL A 102 -14.59 18.47 -6.40
CA VAL A 102 -13.58 17.57 -5.87
C VAL A 102 -12.22 18.17 -6.22
N THR A 103 -11.51 18.72 -5.23
CA THR A 103 -10.26 19.46 -5.47
C THR A 103 -9.18 19.08 -4.47
N LEU A 104 -7.92 19.23 -4.88
CA LEU A 104 -6.81 19.25 -3.94
C LEU A 104 -6.76 20.62 -3.29
N SER A 105 -6.96 20.64 -1.98
CA SER A 105 -6.93 21.85 -1.18
C SER A 105 -5.74 21.83 -0.23
N ASN A 106 -5.16 23.00 0.00
CA ASN A 106 -4.11 23.22 1.01
C ASN A 106 -4.69 23.86 2.29
N ASP A 107 -6.02 23.81 2.47
CA ASP A 107 -6.71 24.44 3.60
C ASP A 107 -6.31 23.77 4.93
N ALA A 108 -5.37 24.38 5.64
CA ALA A 108 -5.14 24.08 7.05
C ALA A 108 -6.40 24.50 7.85
N PRO A 109 -6.87 23.73 8.86
CA PRO A 109 -6.26 22.58 9.53
C PRO A 109 -6.88 21.23 9.10
N SER A 110 -7.20 21.05 7.82
CA SER A 110 -7.88 19.85 7.32
C SER A 110 -6.93 18.81 6.73
N VAL A 111 -5.62 19.05 6.81
CA VAL A 111 -4.56 18.22 6.24
C VAL A 111 -4.04 17.22 7.29
N HIS A 112 -3.87 15.94 6.91
CA HIS A 112 -3.41 14.88 7.82
C HIS A 112 -2.05 14.28 7.44
N PHE A 113 -1.85 13.89 6.17
CA PHE A 113 -0.65 13.16 5.75
C PHE A 113 0.42 14.05 5.10
N GLY A 114 0.02 15.01 4.26
CA GLY A 114 0.93 15.81 3.45
C GLY A 114 0.72 17.31 3.64
N GLN A 115 0.79 18.07 2.53
CA GLN A 115 0.47 19.51 2.49
C GLN A 115 -0.93 19.79 1.97
N LYS A 116 -1.61 18.77 1.43
CA LYS A 116 -2.92 18.89 0.81
C LYS A 116 -3.86 17.81 1.30
N VAL A 117 -5.14 18.03 1.04
CA VAL A 117 -6.22 17.05 1.23
C VAL A 117 -7.17 17.12 0.05
N ILE A 118 -7.92 16.06 -0.20
CA ILE A 118 -9.06 16.13 -1.11
C ILE A 118 -10.22 16.80 -0.37
N ARG A 119 -10.61 17.96 -0.86
CA ARG A 119 -11.87 18.59 -0.51
C ARG A 119 -12.94 18.11 -1.48
N VAL A 120 -14.08 17.72 -0.93
CA VAL A 120 -15.24 17.27 -1.72
C VAL A 120 -16.51 17.92 -1.19
N ALA A 121 -17.40 18.33 -2.09
CA ALA A 121 -18.75 18.76 -1.76
C ALA A 121 -19.77 18.04 -2.67
N ASN A 122 -20.80 17.44 -2.07
CA ASN A 122 -21.87 16.71 -2.76
C ASN A 122 -21.38 15.62 -3.74
N ASP A 123 -20.30 14.93 -3.39
CA ASP A 123 -19.68 13.90 -4.23
C ASP A 123 -18.82 12.93 -3.39
N TYR A 124 -18.07 12.04 -4.04
CA TYR A 124 -17.03 11.21 -3.43
C TYR A 124 -15.63 11.78 -3.65
N ALA A 125 -14.77 11.66 -2.64
CA ALA A 125 -13.41 12.19 -2.69
C ALA A 125 -12.51 11.39 -3.64
N ALA A 126 -12.40 10.09 -3.42
CA ALA A 126 -11.57 9.19 -4.20
C ALA A 126 -12.16 7.77 -4.17
N GLY A 127 -12.11 7.09 -5.31
CA GLY A 127 -12.57 5.71 -5.45
C GLY A 127 -11.47 4.82 -6.00
N ARG A 128 -11.57 3.52 -5.73
CA ARG A 128 -10.78 2.50 -6.41
C ARG A 128 -11.62 1.24 -6.52
N ASN A 129 -11.69 0.69 -7.72
CA ASN A 129 -12.33 -0.61 -7.91
C ASN A 129 -11.43 -1.69 -7.32
N ASN A 130 -11.95 -2.39 -6.31
CA ASN A 130 -11.26 -3.52 -5.68
C ASN A 130 -12.14 -4.77 -5.83
N ARG A 131 -11.53 -5.91 -6.13
CA ARG A 131 -12.27 -7.17 -6.23
C ARG A 131 -12.41 -7.80 -4.83
N VAL A 132 -13.65 -8.02 -4.42
CA VAL A 132 -13.99 -8.72 -3.18
C VAL A 132 -14.21 -10.20 -3.49
N TYR A 133 -13.54 -11.07 -2.76
CA TYR A 133 -13.63 -12.53 -2.90
C TYR A 133 -14.43 -13.12 -1.72
N PRO A 134 -15.35 -14.06 -1.96
CA PRO A 134 -16.09 -14.74 -0.90
C PRO A 134 -15.17 -15.41 0.12
N GLY A 135 -15.54 -15.35 1.41
CA GLY A 135 -14.81 -15.99 2.50
C GLY A 135 -13.48 -15.31 2.87
N LYS A 136 -13.26 -14.07 2.46
CA LYS A 136 -12.08 -13.26 2.82
C LYS A 136 -12.47 -12.06 3.69
N THR A 137 -11.57 -11.69 4.59
CA THR A 137 -11.70 -10.50 5.43
C THR A 137 -10.99 -9.31 4.78
N TYR A 138 -11.66 -8.17 4.77
CA TYR A 138 -11.16 -6.92 4.21
C TYR A 138 -11.20 -5.83 5.27
N ILE A 139 -10.23 -4.92 5.23
CA ILE A 139 -10.19 -3.72 6.08
C ILE A 139 -10.10 -2.53 5.14
N MET A 140 -11.02 -1.59 5.31
CA MET A 140 -11.02 -0.30 4.64
C MET A 140 -11.00 0.78 5.72
N THR A 141 -10.09 1.73 5.61
CA THR A 141 -9.96 2.85 6.55
C THR A 141 -9.78 4.14 5.78
N ALA A 142 -10.30 5.23 6.33
CA ALA A 142 -10.18 6.57 5.77
C ALA A 142 -10.07 7.60 6.90
N TRP A 143 -9.30 8.65 6.64
CA TRP A 143 -9.21 9.83 7.51
C TRP A 143 -10.03 10.94 6.86
N VAL A 144 -11.12 11.31 7.53
CA VAL A 144 -12.10 12.27 7.00
C VAL A 144 -12.35 13.35 8.04
N LYS A 145 -12.41 14.60 7.58
CA LYS A 145 -12.87 15.74 8.36
C LYS A 145 -14.08 16.35 7.67
N VAL A 146 -15.19 16.45 8.39
CA VAL A 146 -16.40 17.10 7.90
C VAL A 146 -16.35 18.58 8.28
N THR A 147 -16.50 19.45 7.30
CA THR A 147 -16.62 20.90 7.50
C THR A 147 -18.07 21.30 7.23
N ALA A 148 -18.67 22.03 8.18
CA ALA A 148 -20.01 22.61 8.04
C ALA A 148 -19.99 23.86 7.15
#